data_AF-A0A1Q9TV63-F1
#
_entry.id   AF-A0A1Q9TV63-F1
#
_cell.length_a   1.000
_cell.length_b   1.000
_cell.length_c   1.000
_cell.angle_alpha   90.00
_cell.angle_beta   90.00
_cell.angle_gamma   90.00
#
_symmetry.space_group_name_H-M   'P 1'
#
loop_
_entity.id
_entity.type
_entity.pdbx_description
1 polymer ?
#
loop_
_entity_poly.entity_id
_entity_poly.type
_entity_poly.pdbx_seq_one_letter_code
_entity_poly.pdbx_strand_id
1 'polypeptide(L)' 'MRWEHRRADQLTRHDIVLMPEGQLRVVSQILPPRNGNVHVRLGATWYVFACAAEFPVDVRPRRGSGGLA' A
#
# COMPACT_ATOMS: atom_id res chain seq x y z
N MET A 1 9.86 6.27 12.00
CA MET A 1 9.07 5.94 10.79
C MET A 1 8.32 7.20 10.40
N ARG A 2 8.25 7.53 9.11
CA ARG A 2 7.46 8.67 8.62
C ARG A 2 6.22 8.09 7.96
N TRP A 3 5.05 8.48 8.45
CA TRP A 3 3.77 7.96 8.01
C TRP A 3 3.00 9.06 7.27
N GLU A 4 2.40 8.71 6.15
CA GLU A 4 1.49 9.57 5.40
C GLU A 4 0.19 8.82 5.16
N HIS A 5 -0.95 9.49 5.32
CA HIS A 5 -2.24 8.90 4.95
C HIS A 5 -2.41 8.98 3.45
N ARG A 6 -2.73 7.85 2.82
CA ARG A 6 -3.07 7.77 1.40
C ARG A 6 -4.38 7.05 1.22
N ARG A 7 -5.12 7.46 0.20
CA ARG A 7 -6.31 6.75 -0.24
C ARG A 7 -5.92 5.39 -0.85
N ALA A 8 -6.84 4.44 -0.80
CA ALA A 8 -6.63 3.09 -1.31
C ALA A 8 -6.29 3.09 -2.80
N ASP A 9 -6.90 4.01 -3.57
CA ASP A 9 -6.66 4.17 -5.01
C ASP A 9 -5.31 4.84 -5.35
N GLN A 10 -4.63 5.40 -4.34
CA GLN A 10 -3.30 6.03 -4.46
C GLN A 10 -2.17 5.12 -3.96
N LEU A 11 -2.49 3.94 -3.42
CA LEU A 11 -1.48 2.98 -3.03
C LEU A 11 -0.68 2.55 -4.26
N THR A 12 0.58 2.20 -4.03
CA THR A 12 1.48 1.70 -5.06
C THR A 12 2.10 0.37 -4.64
N ARG A 13 2.61 -0.37 -5.61
CA ARG A 13 3.36 -1.60 -5.32
C ARG A 13 4.54 -1.28 -4.41
N HIS A 14 4.75 -2.14 -3.41
CA HIS A 14 5.75 -2.02 -2.36
C HIS A 14 5.51 -0.91 -1.33
N ASP A 15 4.32 -0.29 -1.30
CA ASP A 15 3.90 0.46 -0.11
C ASP A 15 3.75 -0.49 1.08
N ILE A 16 4.13 -0.02 2.27
CA ILE A 16 3.88 -0.74 3.52
C ILE A 16 2.76 0.01 4.24
N VAL A 17 1.62 -0.66 4.40
CA VAL A 17 0.41 -0.12 5.02
C VAL A 17 0.24 -0.67 6.43
N LEU A 18 -0.23 0.18 7.35
CA LEU A 18 -0.71 -0.25 8.67
C LEU A 18 -2.21 -0.54 8.59
N MET A 19 -2.57 -1.80 8.82
CA MET A 19 -3.97 -2.23 8.83
C MET A 19 -4.65 -1.87 10.16
N PRO A 20 -5.99 -1.72 10.20
CA PRO A 20 -6.74 -1.38 11.41
C PRO A 20 -6.48 -2.32 12.60
N GLU A 21 -6.20 -3.59 12.36
CA GLU A 21 -5.83 -4.59 13.37
C GLU A 21 -4.39 -4.45 13.92
N GLY A 22 -3.67 -3.39 13.55
CA GLY A 22 -2.30 -3.12 13.99
C GLY A 22 -1.22 -3.89 13.21
N GLN A 23 -1.60 -4.62 12.15
CA GLN A 23 -0.67 -5.42 11.36
C GLN A 23 -0.07 -4.61 10.21
N LEU A 24 1.24 -4.72 10.02
CA LEU A 24 1.93 -4.18 8.85
C LEU A 24 1.80 -5.15 7.68
N ARG A 25 1.49 -4.61 6.49
CA ARG A 25 1.35 -5.39 5.26
C ARG A 25 2.03 -4.67 4.10
N VAL A 26 2.66 -5.44 3.23
CA VAL A 26 3.21 -4.92 1.96
C VAL A 26 2.18 -5.05 0.85
N VAL A 27 1.98 -3.98 0.08
CA VAL A 27 1.20 -4.00 -1.14
C VAL A 27 2.01 -4.73 -2.23
N SER A 28 1.58 -5.93 -2.60
CA SER A 28 2.28 -6.75 -3.59
C SER A 28 1.76 -6.53 -5.01
N GLN A 29 0.49 -6.14 -5.15
CA GLN A 29 -0.18 -5.88 -6.43
C GLN A 29 -1.42 -5.01 -6.23
N ILE A 30 -1.81 -4.27 -7.28
CA ILE A 30 -3.00 -3.42 -7.31
C ILE A 30 -3.66 -3.58 -8.68
N LEU A 31 -4.98 -3.69 -8.72
CA LEU A 31 -5.75 -3.63 -9.96
C LEU A 31 -6.35 -2.23 -10.16
N PRO A 32 -6.60 -1.80 -11.40
CA PRO A 32 -7.24 -0.52 -11.67
C PRO A 32 -8.57 -0.36 -10.90
N PRO A 33 -8.86 0.83 -10.35
CA PRO A 33 -10.13 1.11 -9.71
C PRO A 33 -11.33 0.85 -10.62
N ARG A 34 -12.39 0.22 -10.09
CA ARG A 34 -13.64 -0.04 -10.79
C ARG A 34 -14.82 0.16 -9.84
N ASN A 35 -15.83 0.91 -10.29
CA ASN A 35 -17.05 1.18 -9.53
C ASN A 35 -16.81 1.73 -8.11
N GLY A 36 -15.85 2.65 -7.96
CA GLY A 36 -15.51 3.25 -6.66
C GLY A 36 -14.72 2.34 -5.71
N ASN A 37 -14.30 1.16 -6.15
CA ASN A 37 -13.49 0.22 -5.39
C ASN A 37 -12.14 -0.05 -6.07
N VAL A 38 -11.16 -0.46 -5.27
CA VAL A 38 -9.84 -0.91 -5.73
C VAL A 38 -9.53 -2.27 -5.10
N HIS A 39 -8.97 -3.18 -5.91
CA HIS A 39 -8.52 -4.48 -5.43
C HIS A 39 -7.03 -4.39 -5.16
N VAL A 40 -6.64 -4.62 -3.91
CA VAL A 40 -5.27 -4.51 -3.44
C VAL A 40 -4.83 -5.86 -2.89
N ARG A 41 -3.71 -6.37 -3.38
CA ARG A 41 -3.09 -7.57 -2.83
C ARG A 41 -2.11 -7.18 -1.75
N LEU A 42 -2.38 -7.62 -0.53
CA LEU A 42 -1.54 -7.40 0.65
C LEU A 42 -0.88 -8.72 1.03
N GLY A 43 0.44 -8.81 0.85
CA GLY A 43 1.15 -10.09 0.90
C GLY A 43 0.60 -11.06 -0.16
N ALA A 44 0.00 -12.17 0.28
CA ALA A 44 -0.60 -13.17 -0.62
C ALA A 44 -2.11 -13.00 -0.84
N THR A 45 -2.79 -12.20 -0.01
CA THR A 45 -4.27 -12.13 0.07
C THR A 45 -4.80 -10.90 -0.67
N TRP A 46 -5.93 -11.06 -1.37
CA TRP A 46 -6.64 -9.97 -2.02
C TRP A 46 -7.67 -9.35 -1.08
N TYR A 47 -7.69 -8.02 -1.05
CA TYR A 47 -8.67 -7.20 -0.35
C TYR A 47 -9.34 -6.27 -1.34
N VAL A 48 -10.58 -5.89 -1.05
CA VAL A 48 -11.33 -4.87 -1.80
C VAL A 48 -11.61 -3.72 -0.85
N PHE A 49 -11.22 -2.52 -1.27
CA PHE A 49 -11.44 -1.30 -0.51
C PHE A 49 -12.19 -0.29 -1.36
N ALA A 50 -12.99 0.56 -0.70
CA ALA A 50 -13.47 1.79 -1.34
C ALA A 50 -12.25 2.65 -1.72
N CYS A 51 -12.27 3.29 -2.88
CA CYS A 51 -11.15 4.13 -3.34
C CYS A 51 -10.78 5.20 -2.31
N ALA A 52 -11.79 5.78 -1.64
CA ALA A 52 -11.61 6.83 -0.64
C ALA A 52 -11.15 6.33 0.74
N ALA A 53 -11.04 5.02 0.97
CA ALA A 53 -10.53 4.50 2.24
C ALA A 53 -9.07 4.91 2.42
N GLU A 54 -8.70 5.41 3.59
CA GLU A 54 -7.35 5.89 3.85
C GLU A 54 -6.55 4.92 4.72
N PHE A 55 -5.27 4.77 4.40
CA PHE A 55 -4.33 3.93 5.13
C PHE A 55 -3.08 4.73 5.50
N PRO A 56 -2.53 4.55 6.72
CA PRO A 56 -1.19 5.01 7.03
C PRO A 56 -0.17 4.21 6.21
N VAL A 57 0.65 4.92 5.43
CA VAL A 57 1.71 4.37 4.58
C VAL A 57 3.07 4.81 5.07
N ASP A 58 4.00 3.87 5.21
CA ASP A 58 5.39 4.18 5.55
C ASP A 58 6.12 4.77 4.33
N VAL A 59 6.55 6.03 4.45
CA VAL A 59 7.19 6.79 3.36
C VAL A 59 8.69 6.94 3.55
N ARG A 60 9.33 5.99 4.24
CA ARG A 60 10.78 5.99 4.36
C ARG A 60 11.41 6.02 2.96
N PRO A 61 12.47 6.82 2.74
CA PRO A 61 13.21 6.78 1.49
C PRO A 61 13.63 5.34 1.24
N ARG A 62 13.23 4.77 0.09
CA ARG A 62 13.77 3.49 -0.33
C ARG A 62 15.27 3.69 -0.41
N ARG A 63 16.03 3.10 0.51
CA ARG A 63 17.48 2.98 0.33
C ARG A 63 17.62 2.19 -0.95
N GLY A 64 17.93 2.89 -2.05
CA GLY A 64 18.29 2.25 -3.30
C GLY A 64 19.35 1.22 -2.97
N SER A 65 19.16 0.01 -3.49
CA SER A 65 20.25 -0.92 -3.70
C SER A 65 21.38 -0.16 -4.39
N GLY A 66 22.34 0.32 -3.60
CA GLY A 66 23.60 0.80 -4.11
C GLY A 66 24.19 -0.36 -4.88
N GLY A 67 24.19 -0.23 -6.20
CA GLY A 67 25.00 -1.09 -7.05
C GLY A 67 26.43 -0.94 -6.56
N LEU A 68 26.96 -2.02 -6.00
CA LEU A 68 28.40 -2.24 -6.00
C LEU A 68 28.78 -2.44 -7.47
N ALA A 69 29.27 -1.37 -8.09
CA ALA A 69 29.99 -1.40 -9.35
C ALA A 69 31.38 -0.81 -9.08
#